data_AF-A0A924VFC5-F1
#
_entry.id   AF-A0A924VFC5-F1
#
_cell.length_a   1.000
_cell.length_b   1.000
_cell.length_c   1.000
_cell.angle_alpha   90.00
_cell.angle_beta   90.00
_cell.angle_gamma   90.00
#
_symmetry.space_group_name_H-M   'P 1'
#
loop_
_entity.id
_entity.type
_entity.pdbx_description
1 polymer ?
#
loop_
_entity_poly.entity_id
_entity_poly.type
_entity_poly.pdbx_seq_one_letter_code
_entity_poly.pdbx_strand_id
1 'polypeptide(L)'
;MAKVLLITPPFTQLNTPYPATAYLKGFLNTKNISSAQADLGIEVILKLFSREGLKSVFDEVKNCSNSLTANAERIVALKDHYIQSIDAVISFLQGRNPTLSHLICMEDFLPEASRFDQMEELDWAFGTMGTQDKAKHLATLYLEDLSDLIVECVDSNFGFSRYAERLGRSAASFDELYNSLQQKNTYVDNLLLDILAERMQVINPELVLFSVPFPGNLYSAFKAAQWIKSNHPEVKIAMGGGFPNTELRSISDPRVFQFFDFICLDDGEAPIEHLIELLDGKREIGELKRTFVVIDGRVNYCNASLSKDYKQFEVG
;
A
#
# COMPACT_ATOMS: atom_id res chain seq x y z
N MET A 1 14.67 -3.20 18.81
CA MET A 1 13.64 -4.06 18.18
C MET A 1 12.30 -3.55 18.64
N ALA A 2 11.35 -3.37 17.72
CA ALA A 2 10.02 -2.88 18.07
C ALA A 2 9.10 -4.07 18.27
N LYS A 3 8.24 -4.00 19.29
CA LYS A 3 7.28 -5.08 19.58
C LYS A 3 6.19 -5.15 18.50
N VAL A 4 5.78 -3.99 18.01
CA VAL A 4 4.68 -3.85 17.05
C VAL A 4 5.17 -3.19 15.76
N LEU A 5 4.78 -3.74 14.61
CA LEU A 5 4.97 -3.12 13.30
C LEU A 5 3.61 -2.74 12.70
N LEU A 6 3.37 -1.44 12.51
CA LEU A 6 2.19 -0.89 11.88
C LEU A 6 2.43 -0.71 10.37
N ILE A 7 1.59 -1.31 9.54
CA ILE A 7 1.74 -1.32 8.08
C ILE A 7 0.55 -0.63 7.44
N THR A 8 0.84 0.38 6.62
CA THR A 8 -0.07 0.83 5.56
C THR A 8 0.27 -0.01 4.31
N PRO A 9 -0.60 -0.94 3.88
CA PRO A 9 -0.38 -1.72 2.67
C PRO A 9 -0.41 -0.83 1.42
N PRO A 10 0.16 -1.28 0.29
CA PRO A 10 0.20 -0.49 -0.92
C PRO A 10 -1.15 -0.01 -1.46
N PHE A 11 -1.07 1.05 -2.26
CA PHE A 11 -2.18 1.63 -3.06
C PHE A 11 -3.22 2.42 -2.28
N THR A 12 -2.80 3.07 -1.20
CA THR A 12 -3.44 4.29 -0.71
C THR A 12 -3.18 5.45 -1.68
N GLN A 13 -4.01 6.51 -1.64
CA GLN A 13 -3.76 7.70 -2.46
C GLN A 13 -2.37 8.28 -2.13
N LEU A 14 -1.44 8.26 -3.09
CA LEU A 14 -0.04 8.62 -2.87
C LEU A 14 0.18 10.09 -2.48
N ASN A 15 -0.75 10.96 -2.86
CA ASN A 15 -0.70 12.40 -2.59
C ASN A 15 -1.34 12.78 -1.24
N THR A 16 -2.03 11.85 -0.57
CA THR A 16 -2.74 12.13 0.69
C THR A 16 -2.31 11.10 1.73
N PRO A 17 -1.49 11.50 2.73
CA PRO A 17 -1.05 10.55 3.75
C PRO A 17 -2.25 9.99 4.51
N TYR A 18 -2.29 8.68 4.71
CA TYR A 18 -3.29 8.03 5.57
C TYR A 18 -2.72 7.88 6.99
N PRO A 19 -3.14 8.73 7.96
CA PRO A 19 -2.39 8.91 9.21
C PRO A 19 -2.65 7.83 10.26
N ALA A 20 -3.52 6.85 10.02
CA ALA A 20 -3.96 5.90 11.04
C ALA A 20 -2.79 5.16 11.74
N THR A 21 -1.81 4.69 10.96
CA THR A 21 -0.64 4.01 11.53
C THR A 21 0.27 4.96 12.31
N ALA A 22 0.35 6.24 11.91
CA ALA A 22 1.09 7.27 12.65
C ALA A 22 0.39 7.63 13.97
N TYR A 23 -0.94 7.77 13.97
CA TYR A 23 -1.73 8.03 15.18
C TYR A 23 -1.67 6.85 16.16
N LEU A 24 -1.86 5.61 15.69
CA LEU A 24 -1.71 4.43 16.54
C LEU A 24 -0.30 4.31 17.13
N LYS A 25 0.74 4.62 16.35
CA LYS A 25 2.12 4.70 16.88
C LYS A 25 2.23 5.76 17.97
N GLY A 26 1.64 6.94 17.77
CA GLY A 26 1.55 8.01 18.77
C GLY A 26 0.93 7.53 20.08
N PHE A 27 -0.23 6.89 20.01
CA PHE A 27 -0.91 6.27 21.14
C PHE A 27 -0.04 5.20 21.84
N LEU A 28 0.57 4.28 21.08
CA LEU A 28 1.43 3.24 21.66
C LEU A 28 2.64 3.83 22.40
N ASN A 29 3.16 4.98 21.96
CA ASN A 29 4.21 5.69 22.69
C ASN A 29 3.73 6.21 24.05
N THR A 30 2.48 6.70 24.17
CA THR A 30 1.93 7.13 25.47
C THR A 30 1.81 5.96 26.47
N LYS A 31 1.71 4.74 25.94
CA LYS A 31 1.70 3.48 26.68
C LYS A 31 3.08 2.86 26.91
N ASN A 32 4.16 3.51 26.46
CA ASN A 32 5.53 2.98 26.47
C ASN A 32 5.67 1.63 25.73
N ILE A 33 4.87 1.42 24.70
CA ILE A 33 4.95 0.21 23.86
C ILE A 33 5.79 0.53 22.63
N SER A 34 6.92 -0.18 22.50
CA SER A 34 7.82 0.00 21.36
C SER A 34 7.15 -0.40 20.05
N SER A 35 7.04 0.54 19.11
CA SER A 35 6.39 0.33 17.82
C SER A 35 7.14 1.00 16.67
N ALA A 36 7.06 0.38 15.50
CA ALA A 36 7.56 0.90 14.23
C ALA A 36 6.39 1.03 13.24
N GLN A 37 6.56 1.86 12.22
CA GLN A 37 5.58 2.06 11.16
C GLN A 37 6.28 1.96 9.80
N ALA A 38 5.60 1.37 8.83
CA ALA A 38 6.02 1.30 7.44
C ALA A 38 4.83 1.62 6.53
N ASP A 39 5.06 2.46 5.52
CA ASP A 39 4.10 2.70 4.44
C ASP A 39 4.62 1.98 3.20
N LEU A 40 4.13 0.76 3.01
CA LEU A 40 4.57 -0.08 1.90
C LEU A 40 4.09 0.47 0.55
N GLY A 41 3.06 1.32 0.53
CA GLY A 41 2.58 1.95 -0.70
C GLY A 41 3.60 2.92 -1.27
N ILE A 42 4.02 3.89 -0.48
CA ILE A 42 5.03 4.83 -0.95
C ILE A 42 6.38 4.14 -1.16
N GLU A 43 6.75 3.16 -0.33
CA GLU A 43 8.01 2.43 -0.49
C GLU A 43 8.06 1.63 -1.80
N VAL A 44 7.00 0.92 -2.15
CA VAL A 44 6.90 0.19 -3.44
C VAL A 44 6.97 1.16 -4.62
N ILE A 45 6.21 2.26 -4.57
CA ILE A 45 6.19 3.26 -5.64
C ILE A 45 7.57 3.89 -5.81
N LEU A 46 8.25 4.27 -4.73
CA LEU A 46 9.59 4.86 -4.82
C LEU A 46 10.63 3.85 -5.32
N LYS A 47 10.48 2.56 -5.00
CA LYS A 47 11.36 1.50 -5.53
C LYS A 47 11.13 1.31 -7.03
N LEU A 48 9.87 1.24 -7.45
CA LEU A 48 9.43 1.06 -8.84
C LEU A 48 9.86 2.24 -9.72
N PHE A 49 9.52 3.46 -9.29
CA PHE A 49 9.84 4.72 -9.97
C PHE A 49 11.18 5.26 -9.50
N SER A 50 12.21 4.44 -9.66
CA SER A 50 13.60 4.84 -9.50
C SER A 50 14.37 4.43 -10.74
N ARG A 51 15.58 4.96 -10.94
CA ARG A 51 16.45 4.52 -12.04
C ARG A 51 16.62 3.01 -12.10
N GLU A 52 16.87 2.36 -10.95
CA GLU A 52 17.04 0.91 -10.90
C GLU A 52 15.72 0.16 -11.08
N GLY A 53 14.62 0.69 -10.53
CA GLY A 53 13.28 0.14 -10.75
C GLY A 53 12.87 0.17 -12.22
N LEU A 54 13.09 1.28 -12.92
CA LEU A 54 12.79 1.41 -14.35
C LEU A 54 13.68 0.51 -15.21
N LYS A 55 14.98 0.37 -14.90
CA LYS A 55 15.84 -0.60 -15.60
C LYS A 55 15.24 -2.00 -15.53
N SER A 56 14.82 -2.43 -14.34
CA SER A 56 14.19 -3.74 -14.11
C SER A 56 12.86 -3.87 -14.86
N VAL A 57 12.01 -2.83 -14.85
CA VAL A 57 10.76 -2.80 -15.64
C VAL A 57 11.04 -2.98 -17.13
N PHE A 58 11.99 -2.22 -17.69
CA PHE A 58 12.34 -2.33 -19.11
C PHE A 58 13.01 -3.66 -19.47
N ASP A 59 13.65 -4.34 -18.52
CA ASP A 59 14.16 -5.69 -18.73
C ASP A 59 13.01 -6.72 -18.74
N GLU A 60 11.98 -6.54 -17.90
CA GLU A 60 10.78 -7.37 -17.93
C GLU A 60 9.95 -7.17 -19.22
N VAL A 61 9.88 -5.93 -19.72
CA VAL A 61 9.21 -5.62 -21.00
C VAL A 61 9.81 -6.42 -22.17
N LYS A 62 11.11 -6.76 -22.14
CA LYS A 62 11.73 -7.60 -23.19
C LYS A 62 11.19 -9.03 -23.21
N ASN A 63 10.65 -9.51 -22.09
CA ASN A 63 10.05 -10.82 -21.96
C ASN A 63 8.56 -10.82 -22.38
N CYS A 64 7.98 -9.64 -22.64
CA CYS A 64 6.60 -9.52 -23.11
C CYS A 64 6.46 -10.25 -24.45
N SER A 65 5.62 -11.28 -24.47
CA SER A 65 5.47 -12.19 -25.61
C SER A 65 4.58 -11.62 -26.72
N ASN A 66 3.86 -10.53 -26.45
CA ASN A 66 2.88 -9.92 -27.35
C ASN A 66 3.52 -8.82 -28.19
N SER A 67 2.92 -8.52 -29.34
CA SER A 67 3.24 -7.30 -30.08
C SER A 67 2.89 -6.09 -29.22
N LEU A 68 3.87 -5.20 -29.03
CA LEU A 68 3.68 -3.94 -28.30
C LEU A 68 2.71 -3.02 -29.04
N THR A 69 1.95 -2.23 -28.30
CA THR A 69 1.18 -1.14 -28.89
C THR A 69 2.12 -0.03 -29.37
N ALA A 70 1.64 0.84 -30.27
CA ALA A 70 2.43 1.99 -30.74
C ALA A 70 2.88 2.91 -29.59
N ASN A 71 2.06 3.04 -28.53
CA ASN A 71 2.44 3.78 -27.33
C ASN A 71 3.58 3.08 -26.57
N ALA A 72 3.47 1.77 -26.33
CA ALA A 72 4.52 1.01 -25.67
C ALA A 72 5.83 1.01 -26.48
N GLU A 73 5.78 0.88 -27.81
CA GLU A 73 6.95 0.99 -28.69
C GLU A 73 7.64 2.35 -28.56
N ARG A 74 6.85 3.43 -28.51
CA ARG A 74 7.37 4.80 -28.29
C ARG A 74 8.05 4.93 -26.94
N ILE A 75 7.43 4.46 -25.86
CA ILE A 75 8.01 4.54 -24.50
C ILE A 75 9.31 3.72 -24.43
N VAL A 76 9.35 2.54 -25.06
CA VAL A 76 10.56 1.71 -25.15
C VAL A 76 11.66 2.42 -25.94
N ALA A 77 11.33 3.13 -27.03
CA ALA A 77 12.30 3.94 -27.77
C ALA A 77 12.87 5.11 -26.93
N LEU A 78 12.08 5.63 -25.98
CA LEU A 78 12.45 6.70 -25.05
C LEU A 78 13.08 6.19 -23.74
N LYS A 79 13.33 4.88 -23.62
CA LYS A 79 13.81 4.20 -22.40
C LYS A 79 14.92 4.94 -21.66
N ASP A 80 16.00 5.28 -22.37
CA ASP A 80 17.19 5.88 -21.74
C ASP A 80 16.86 7.26 -21.14
N HIS A 81 15.95 8.00 -21.78
CA HIS A 81 15.50 9.30 -21.29
C HIS A 81 14.67 9.15 -20.00
N TYR A 82 13.71 8.21 -19.96
CA TYR A 82 12.94 7.91 -18.73
C TYR A 82 13.86 7.48 -17.57
N ILE A 83 14.83 6.58 -17.83
CA ILE A 83 15.78 6.11 -16.82
C ILE A 83 16.65 7.26 -16.28
N GLN A 84 17.03 8.21 -17.14
CA GLN A 84 17.87 9.34 -16.76
C GLN A 84 17.11 10.40 -15.95
N SER A 85 15.84 10.65 -16.25
CA SER A 85 15.05 11.75 -15.66
C SER A 85 14.25 11.35 -14.41
N ILE A 86 13.90 10.07 -14.23
CA ILE A 86 12.97 9.60 -13.19
C ILE A 86 13.33 10.07 -11.76
N ASP A 87 14.58 9.94 -11.34
CA ASP A 87 14.99 10.29 -9.98
C ASP A 87 14.80 11.80 -9.71
N ALA A 88 15.04 12.64 -10.72
CA ALA A 88 14.84 14.08 -10.62
C ALA A 88 13.35 14.44 -10.55
N VAL A 89 12.51 13.79 -11.36
CA VAL A 89 11.05 13.97 -11.35
C VAL A 89 10.47 13.56 -10.00
N ILE A 90 10.85 12.40 -9.46
CA ILE A 90 10.40 11.96 -8.13
C ILE A 90 10.90 12.90 -7.03
N SER A 91 12.15 13.36 -7.10
CA SER A 91 12.68 14.35 -6.15
C SER A 91 11.91 15.68 -6.20
N PHE A 92 11.45 16.11 -7.37
CA PHE A 92 10.59 17.28 -7.53
C PHE A 92 9.20 17.06 -6.92
N LEU A 93 8.55 15.91 -7.21
CA LEU A 93 7.24 15.56 -6.66
C LEU A 93 7.25 15.44 -5.14
N GLN A 94 8.37 15.03 -4.55
CA GLN A 94 8.59 15.01 -3.09
C GLN A 94 8.88 16.39 -2.49
N GLY A 95 8.93 17.45 -3.30
CA GLY A 95 9.23 18.81 -2.85
C GLY A 95 10.70 19.05 -2.49
N ARG A 96 11.60 18.10 -2.80
CA ARG A 96 13.03 18.18 -2.47
C ARG A 96 13.82 19.05 -3.46
N ASN A 97 13.32 19.21 -4.68
CA ASN A 97 13.92 20.08 -5.71
C ASN A 97 12.85 20.91 -6.43
N PRO A 98 12.26 21.93 -5.77
CA PRO A 98 11.18 22.72 -6.36
C PRO A 98 11.63 23.50 -7.60
N THR A 99 12.90 23.89 -7.71
CA THR A 99 13.43 24.64 -8.86
C THR A 99 13.40 23.86 -10.17
N LEU A 100 13.29 22.53 -10.11
CA LEU A 100 13.15 21.69 -11.31
C LEU A 100 11.87 22.00 -12.11
N SER A 101 10.88 22.68 -11.51
CA SER A 101 9.65 23.07 -12.19
C SER A 101 9.91 23.84 -13.48
N HIS A 102 10.95 24.68 -13.52
CA HIS A 102 11.28 25.45 -14.72
C HIS A 102 11.77 24.55 -15.85
N LEU A 103 12.62 23.56 -15.54
CA LEU A 103 13.13 22.60 -16.52
C LEU A 103 12.02 21.65 -16.98
N ILE A 104 11.18 21.15 -16.07
CA ILE A 104 10.03 20.31 -16.43
C ILE A 104 9.08 21.04 -17.39
N CYS A 105 8.93 22.36 -17.24
CA CYS A 105 8.08 23.16 -18.14
C CYS A 105 8.76 23.51 -19.48
N MET A 106 10.03 23.20 -19.68
CA MET A 106 10.71 23.40 -20.97
C MET A 106 10.45 22.22 -21.89
N GLU A 107 10.28 22.51 -23.18
CA GLU A 107 10.26 21.49 -24.23
C GLU A 107 11.54 20.64 -24.17
N ASP A 108 11.42 19.33 -24.43
CA ASP A 108 12.47 18.32 -24.45
C ASP A 108 13.06 17.86 -23.10
N PHE A 109 12.64 18.40 -21.94
CA PHE A 109 13.17 17.90 -20.66
C PHE A 109 12.59 16.55 -20.25
N LEU A 110 11.30 16.31 -20.49
CA LEU A 110 10.66 15.03 -20.23
C LEU A 110 10.55 14.22 -21.53
N PRO A 111 10.73 12.89 -21.50
CA PRO A 111 10.21 12.05 -22.55
C PRO A 111 8.68 12.04 -22.49
N GLU A 112 8.05 12.10 -23.66
CA GLU A 112 6.60 12.25 -23.80
C GLU A 112 6.04 11.16 -24.73
N ALA A 113 5.04 10.42 -24.28
CA ALA A 113 4.26 9.49 -25.09
C ALA A 113 2.76 9.85 -25.08
N SER A 114 1.85 8.88 -25.30
CA SER A 114 0.45 9.19 -25.59
C SER A 114 -0.30 9.96 -24.49
N ARG A 115 0.18 9.99 -23.24
CA ARG A 115 -0.45 10.83 -22.20
C ARG A 115 -0.30 12.32 -22.46
N PHE A 116 0.72 12.73 -23.21
CA PHE A 116 0.97 14.11 -23.58
C PHE A 116 0.12 14.59 -24.77
N ASP A 117 -0.48 13.68 -25.56
CA ASP A 117 -1.39 14.05 -26.64
C ASP A 117 -2.65 14.79 -26.12
N GLN A 118 -2.98 14.62 -24.84
CA GLN A 118 -4.08 15.34 -24.16
C GLN A 118 -3.73 16.80 -23.81
N MET A 119 -2.47 17.24 -24.02
CA MET A 119 -2.02 18.59 -23.66
C MET A 119 -2.62 19.70 -24.53
N GLU A 120 -2.97 19.42 -25.80
CA GLU A 120 -3.48 20.46 -26.72
C GLU A 120 -4.78 21.12 -26.21
N GLU A 121 -5.62 20.39 -25.48
CA GLU A 121 -6.83 20.96 -24.84
C GLU A 121 -6.51 21.73 -23.55
N LEU A 122 -5.39 21.42 -22.90
CA LEU A 122 -5.04 21.92 -21.57
C LEU A 122 -4.27 23.24 -21.59
N ASP A 123 -3.52 23.59 -22.64
CA ASP A 123 -2.85 24.89 -22.74
C ASP A 123 -3.84 26.07 -22.69
N TRP A 124 -5.08 25.86 -23.13
CA TRP A 124 -6.19 26.80 -22.97
C TRP A 124 -6.73 26.87 -21.53
N ALA A 125 -6.72 25.74 -20.81
CA ALA A 125 -7.17 25.62 -19.41
C ALA A 125 -6.11 26.07 -18.39
N PHE A 126 -4.82 26.06 -18.77
CA PHE A 126 -3.71 26.40 -17.89
C PHE A 126 -3.62 27.88 -17.50
N GLY A 127 -4.32 28.77 -18.20
CA GLY A 127 -4.58 30.17 -17.81
C GLY A 127 -3.53 30.79 -16.87
N THR A 128 -3.89 30.92 -15.57
CA THR A 128 -3.10 31.53 -14.50
C THR A 128 -2.31 30.55 -13.62
N MET A 129 -2.17 29.26 -14.00
CA MET A 129 -1.45 28.29 -13.18
C MET A 129 0.03 28.65 -13.03
N GLY A 130 0.53 28.58 -11.79
CA GLY A 130 1.95 28.78 -11.52
C GLY A 130 2.81 27.66 -12.11
N THR A 131 4.06 27.97 -12.43
CA THR A 131 5.04 27.02 -13.00
C THR A 131 5.17 25.73 -12.20
N GLN A 132 4.98 25.78 -10.88
CA GLN A 132 5.00 24.62 -10.00
C GLN A 132 3.86 23.63 -10.29
N ASP A 133 2.64 24.13 -10.46
CA ASP A 133 1.47 23.26 -10.65
C ASP A 133 1.44 22.71 -12.07
N LYS A 134 1.88 23.49 -13.08
CA LYS A 134 2.12 22.98 -14.44
C LYS A 134 3.14 21.85 -14.41
N ALA A 135 4.28 22.04 -13.73
CA ALA A 135 5.30 21.00 -13.63
C ALA A 135 4.83 19.73 -12.91
N LYS A 136 3.99 19.85 -11.85
CA LYS A 136 3.38 18.67 -11.19
C LYS A 136 2.44 17.91 -12.12
N HIS A 137 1.66 18.63 -12.94
CA HIS A 137 0.80 18.00 -13.93
C HIS A 137 1.60 17.24 -15.00
N LEU A 138 2.63 17.88 -15.59
CA LEU A 138 3.53 17.24 -16.55
C LEU A 138 4.23 16.01 -15.96
N ALA A 139 4.71 16.12 -14.72
CA ALA A 139 5.29 14.99 -14.00
C ALA A 139 4.27 13.86 -13.76
N THR A 140 2.98 14.17 -13.62
CA THR A 140 1.92 13.17 -13.50
C THR A 140 1.72 12.43 -14.82
N LEU A 141 1.61 13.13 -15.95
CA LEU A 141 1.49 12.52 -17.28
C LEU A 141 2.71 11.63 -17.60
N TYR A 142 3.90 12.09 -17.25
CA TYR A 142 5.14 11.33 -17.37
C TYR A 142 5.11 10.00 -16.58
N LEU A 143 4.57 10.00 -15.35
CA LEU A 143 4.41 8.78 -14.58
C LEU A 143 3.26 7.89 -15.11
N GLU A 144 2.23 8.48 -15.71
CA GLU A 144 1.14 7.75 -16.36
C GLU A 144 1.59 7.04 -17.64
N ASP A 145 2.49 7.62 -18.43
CA ASP A 145 3.10 6.93 -19.59
C ASP A 145 3.78 5.64 -19.13
N LEU A 146 4.64 5.73 -18.11
CA LEU A 146 5.31 4.57 -17.53
C LEU A 146 4.31 3.57 -16.94
N SER A 147 3.23 4.05 -16.34
CA SER A 147 2.14 3.21 -15.83
C SER A 147 1.47 2.42 -16.95
N ASP A 148 1.20 3.04 -18.10
CA ASP A 148 0.60 2.35 -19.25
C ASP A 148 1.49 1.20 -19.74
N LEU A 149 2.81 1.44 -19.83
CA LEU A 149 3.77 0.40 -20.20
C LEU A 149 3.79 -0.75 -19.16
N ILE A 150 3.78 -0.41 -17.87
CA ILE A 150 3.75 -1.42 -16.79
C ILE A 150 2.47 -2.26 -16.88
N VAL A 151 1.31 -1.63 -17.07
CA VAL A 151 0.03 -2.34 -17.20
C VAL A 151 0.02 -3.25 -18.43
N GLU A 152 0.57 -2.80 -19.56
CA GLU A 152 0.60 -3.56 -20.80
C GLU A 152 1.56 -4.76 -20.72
N CYS A 153 2.75 -4.58 -20.15
CA CYS A 153 3.86 -5.52 -20.32
C CYS A 153 4.30 -6.25 -19.05
N VAL A 154 3.99 -5.74 -17.86
CA VAL A 154 4.60 -6.19 -16.59
C VAL A 154 3.56 -6.67 -15.58
N ASP A 155 2.53 -5.88 -15.33
CA ASP A 155 1.49 -6.19 -14.36
C ASP A 155 0.16 -5.50 -14.69
N SER A 156 -0.79 -6.28 -15.22
CA SER A 156 -2.10 -5.78 -15.63
C SER A 156 -2.96 -5.23 -14.48
N ASN A 157 -2.61 -5.52 -13.22
CA ASN A 157 -3.33 -5.03 -12.05
C ASN A 157 -2.77 -3.70 -11.53
N PHE A 158 -1.65 -3.22 -12.09
CA PHE A 158 -0.98 -2.00 -11.65
C PHE A 158 -1.88 -0.76 -11.75
N GLY A 159 -1.82 0.09 -10.72
CA GLY A 159 -2.46 1.40 -10.72
C GLY A 159 -2.10 2.21 -9.48
N PHE A 160 -1.86 3.52 -9.63
CA PHE A 160 -1.39 4.39 -8.54
C PHE A 160 -2.32 4.45 -7.32
N SER A 161 -3.63 4.28 -7.50
CA SER A 161 -4.65 4.34 -6.44
C SER A 161 -5.64 3.17 -6.45
N ARG A 162 -5.51 2.26 -7.41
CA ARG A 162 -6.49 1.19 -7.68
C ARG A 162 -5.79 -0.08 -8.15
N TYR A 163 -5.00 -0.69 -7.28
CA TYR A 163 -4.42 -2.00 -7.58
C TYR A 163 -5.40 -3.11 -7.26
N ALA A 164 -5.70 -3.94 -8.24
CA ALA A 164 -6.61 -5.08 -8.11
C ALA A 164 -7.93 -4.76 -7.35
N GLU A 165 -8.42 -3.51 -7.44
CA GLU A 165 -9.54 -2.99 -6.63
C GLU A 165 -10.82 -3.82 -6.84
N ARG A 166 -10.96 -4.39 -8.03
CA ARG A 166 -12.04 -5.32 -8.38
C ARG A 166 -12.12 -6.49 -7.39
N LEU A 167 -10.99 -7.02 -6.92
CA LEU A 167 -10.96 -8.12 -5.95
C LEU A 167 -11.49 -7.70 -4.57
N GLY A 168 -11.35 -6.44 -4.20
CA GLY A 168 -11.88 -5.90 -2.94
C GLY A 168 -13.36 -5.47 -3.01
N ARG A 169 -13.91 -5.27 -4.22
CA ARG A 169 -15.33 -4.88 -4.41
C ARG A 169 -16.30 -6.05 -4.46
N SER A 170 -15.80 -7.28 -4.56
CA SER A 170 -16.62 -8.50 -4.57
C SER A 170 -17.11 -8.83 -3.14
N ALA A 171 -18.05 -8.03 -2.63
CA ALA A 171 -18.54 -8.12 -1.26
C ALA A 171 -19.32 -9.42 -0.93
N ALA A 172 -19.54 -10.30 -1.92
CA ALA A 172 -20.37 -11.49 -1.77
C ALA A 172 -19.58 -12.76 -1.40
N SER A 173 -18.29 -12.86 -1.73
CA SER A 173 -17.48 -14.04 -1.40
C SER A 173 -15.98 -13.74 -1.38
N PHE A 174 -15.28 -14.40 -0.45
CA PHE A 174 -13.82 -14.39 -0.37
C PHE A 174 -13.13 -15.22 -1.47
N ASP A 175 -13.88 -15.98 -2.28
CA ASP A 175 -13.32 -16.92 -3.27
C ASP A 175 -12.42 -16.26 -4.31
N GLU A 176 -12.82 -15.14 -4.90
CA GLU A 176 -12.05 -14.46 -5.96
C GLU A 176 -10.69 -13.99 -5.45
N LEU A 177 -10.68 -13.36 -4.27
CA LEU A 177 -9.46 -12.91 -3.61
C LEU A 177 -8.59 -14.12 -3.21
N TYR A 178 -9.20 -15.13 -2.59
CA TYR A 178 -8.47 -16.34 -2.18
C TYR A 178 -7.78 -17.04 -3.36
N ASN A 179 -8.49 -17.21 -4.48
CA ASN A 179 -7.93 -17.81 -5.70
C ASN A 179 -6.80 -16.96 -6.29
N SER A 180 -6.95 -15.63 -6.31
CA SER A 180 -5.93 -14.72 -6.80
C SER A 180 -4.65 -14.79 -5.95
N LEU A 181 -4.77 -14.94 -4.63
CA LEU A 181 -3.63 -15.08 -3.72
C LEU A 181 -2.81 -16.37 -3.94
N GLN A 182 -3.40 -17.40 -4.56
CA GLN A 182 -2.71 -18.65 -4.91
C GLN A 182 -1.99 -18.61 -6.26
N GLN A 183 -2.20 -17.55 -7.05
CA GLN A 183 -1.51 -17.38 -8.32
C GLN A 183 -0.03 -17.02 -8.09
N LYS A 184 0.78 -17.17 -9.14
CA LYS A 184 2.18 -16.73 -9.13
C LYS A 184 2.22 -15.23 -8.84
N ASN A 185 3.15 -14.83 -7.98
CA ASN A 185 3.38 -13.43 -7.67
C ASN A 185 3.67 -12.62 -8.95
N THR A 186 3.04 -11.46 -9.05
CA THR A 186 3.36 -10.48 -10.07
C THR A 186 4.71 -9.80 -9.79
N TYR A 187 5.18 -8.98 -10.72
CA TYR A 187 6.37 -8.15 -10.50
C TYR A 187 6.21 -7.23 -9.29
N VAL A 188 5.05 -6.59 -9.14
CA VAL A 188 4.77 -5.66 -8.04
C VAL A 188 4.62 -6.41 -6.71
N ASP A 189 4.08 -7.63 -6.73
CA ASP A 189 4.05 -8.50 -5.56
C ASP A 189 5.47 -8.79 -5.07
N ASN A 190 6.41 -9.12 -5.97
CA ASN A 190 7.79 -9.40 -5.57
C ASN A 190 8.46 -8.15 -4.96
N LEU A 191 8.27 -6.96 -5.55
CA LEU A 191 8.77 -5.71 -4.96
C LEU A 191 8.21 -5.47 -3.54
N LEU A 192 6.91 -5.68 -3.35
CA LEU A 192 6.27 -5.57 -2.04
C LEU A 192 6.89 -6.54 -1.04
N LEU A 193 7.06 -7.80 -1.42
CA LEU A 193 7.56 -8.85 -0.54
C LEU A 193 9.04 -8.66 -0.19
N ASP A 194 9.86 -8.17 -1.13
CA ASP A 194 11.27 -7.84 -0.87
C ASP A 194 11.39 -6.72 0.18
N ILE A 195 10.62 -5.64 0.00
CA ILE A 195 10.59 -4.52 0.95
C ILE A 195 10.08 -5.01 2.32
N LEU A 196 9.00 -5.80 2.33
CA LEU A 196 8.45 -6.37 3.57
C LEU A 196 9.48 -7.25 4.28
N ALA A 197 10.22 -8.08 3.55
CA ALA A 197 11.26 -8.94 4.12
C ALA A 197 12.36 -8.12 4.81
N GLU A 198 12.82 -7.04 4.18
CA GLU A 198 13.79 -6.11 4.80
C GLU A 198 13.22 -5.51 6.09
N ARG A 199 11.95 -5.06 6.10
CA ARG A 199 11.31 -4.51 7.30
C ARG A 199 11.19 -5.55 8.42
N MET A 200 10.74 -6.75 8.11
CA MET A 200 10.61 -7.83 9.08
C MET A 200 11.96 -8.21 9.69
N GLN A 201 13.02 -8.29 8.88
CA GLN A 201 14.37 -8.59 9.35
C GLN A 201 14.92 -7.52 10.29
N VAL A 202 14.75 -6.23 9.95
CA VAL A 202 15.28 -5.11 10.75
C VAL A 202 14.49 -4.93 12.05
N ILE A 203 13.18 -5.06 11.98
CA ILE A 203 12.27 -4.70 13.09
C ILE A 203 12.07 -5.87 14.05
N ASN A 204 11.97 -7.10 13.50
CA ASN A 204 11.68 -8.34 14.20
C ASN A 204 10.48 -8.22 15.18
N PRO A 205 9.27 -7.90 14.69
CA PRO A 205 8.12 -7.64 15.55
C PRO A 205 7.46 -8.92 16.07
N GLU A 206 6.75 -8.83 17.19
CA GLU A 206 5.87 -9.90 17.70
C GLU A 206 4.46 -9.80 17.10
N LEU A 207 4.04 -8.57 16.78
CA LEU A 207 2.71 -8.25 16.24
C LEU A 207 2.83 -7.31 15.03
N VAL A 208 2.23 -7.70 13.91
CA VAL A 208 2.10 -6.87 12.71
C VAL A 208 0.64 -6.42 12.57
N LEU A 209 0.43 -5.12 12.40
CA LEU A 209 -0.88 -4.49 12.32
C LEU A 209 -1.07 -3.86 10.94
N PHE A 210 -1.97 -4.43 10.14
CA PHE A 210 -2.34 -3.87 8.85
C PHE A 210 -3.51 -2.91 8.99
N SER A 211 -3.30 -1.66 8.62
CA SER A 211 -4.38 -0.67 8.47
C SER A 211 -4.85 -0.66 7.02
N VAL A 212 -6.00 -1.26 6.73
CA VAL A 212 -6.58 -1.42 5.39
C VAL A 212 -7.77 -0.46 5.22
N PRO A 213 -7.55 0.75 4.67
CA PRO A 213 -8.61 1.75 4.58
C PRO A 213 -9.59 1.52 3.43
N PHE A 214 -9.12 1.00 2.29
CA PHE A 214 -9.90 0.92 1.05
C PHE A 214 -9.78 -0.45 0.37
N PRO A 215 -10.73 -0.82 -0.51
CA PRO A 215 -10.70 -2.08 -1.25
C PRO A 215 -9.39 -2.32 -2.05
N GLY A 216 -8.80 -1.26 -2.62
CA GLY A 216 -7.54 -1.36 -3.38
C GLY A 216 -6.32 -1.77 -2.54
N ASN A 217 -6.41 -1.67 -1.21
CA ASN A 217 -5.35 -2.09 -0.30
C ASN A 217 -5.44 -3.57 0.10
N LEU A 218 -6.60 -4.17 -0.11
CA LEU A 218 -6.97 -5.46 0.48
C LEU A 218 -6.06 -6.57 -0.04
N TYR A 219 -5.93 -6.71 -1.36
CA TYR A 219 -5.11 -7.76 -1.95
C TYR A 219 -3.67 -7.72 -1.43
N SER A 220 -3.04 -6.54 -1.42
CA SER A 220 -1.66 -6.38 -0.98
C SER A 220 -1.48 -6.65 0.53
N ALA A 221 -2.48 -6.30 1.35
CA ALA A 221 -2.47 -6.67 2.78
C ALA A 221 -2.52 -8.19 2.97
N PHE A 222 -3.37 -8.90 2.22
CA PHE A 222 -3.44 -10.36 2.27
C PHE A 222 -2.17 -11.02 1.73
N LYS A 223 -1.60 -10.50 0.64
CA LYS A 223 -0.34 -11.01 0.06
C LYS A 223 0.82 -10.85 1.04
N ALA A 224 0.93 -9.69 1.69
CA ALA A 224 1.91 -9.45 2.74
C ALA A 224 1.71 -10.40 3.94
N ALA A 225 0.46 -10.54 4.42
CA ALA A 225 0.14 -11.44 5.53
C ALA A 225 0.42 -12.91 5.20
N GLN A 226 0.11 -13.37 3.99
CA GLN A 226 0.44 -14.71 3.49
C GLN A 226 1.94 -14.99 3.58
N TRP A 227 2.76 -14.03 3.15
CA TRP A 227 4.21 -14.16 3.22
C TRP A 227 4.72 -14.17 4.67
N ILE A 228 4.20 -13.30 5.54
CA ILE A 228 4.57 -13.29 6.97
C ILE A 228 4.21 -14.63 7.60
N LYS A 229 3.01 -15.18 7.38
CA LYS A 229 2.61 -16.49 7.91
C LYS A 229 3.52 -17.63 7.46
N SER A 230 4.05 -17.54 6.24
CA SER A 230 4.92 -18.58 5.68
C SER A 230 6.36 -18.50 6.20
N ASN A 231 6.86 -17.29 6.48
CA ASN A 231 8.27 -17.06 6.85
C ASN A 231 8.48 -16.79 8.35
N HIS A 232 7.45 -16.30 9.04
CA HIS A 232 7.44 -15.89 10.44
C HIS A 232 6.14 -16.38 11.14
N PRO A 233 5.91 -17.71 11.23
CA PRO A 233 4.66 -18.27 11.75
C PRO A 233 4.36 -17.91 13.22
N GLU A 234 5.38 -17.53 13.99
CA GLU A 234 5.29 -17.05 15.36
C GLU A 234 4.69 -15.64 15.47
N VAL A 235 4.82 -14.83 14.42
CA VAL A 235 4.35 -13.44 14.42
C VAL A 235 2.84 -13.40 14.28
N LYS A 236 2.21 -12.64 15.19
CA LYS A 236 0.77 -12.40 15.15
C LYS A 236 0.44 -11.27 14.21
N ILE A 237 -0.68 -11.40 13.50
CA ILE A 237 -1.09 -10.45 12.47
C ILE A 237 -2.51 -10.01 12.75
N ALA A 238 -2.74 -8.70 12.81
CA ALA A 238 -4.08 -8.14 12.91
C ALA A 238 -4.38 -7.21 11.73
N MET A 239 -5.67 -7.12 11.39
CA MET A 239 -6.19 -6.17 10.40
C MET A 239 -7.14 -5.19 11.07
N GLY A 240 -7.08 -3.92 10.68
CA GLY A 240 -8.06 -2.89 11.03
C GLY A 240 -8.19 -1.87 9.90
N GLY A 241 -8.93 -0.78 10.13
CA GLY A 241 -9.10 0.31 9.17
C GLY A 241 -10.50 0.39 8.55
N GLY A 242 -10.66 1.27 7.57
CA GLY A 242 -11.95 1.55 6.92
C GLY A 242 -12.61 0.31 6.30
N PHE A 243 -11.85 -0.53 5.60
CA PHE A 243 -12.40 -1.69 4.91
C PHE A 243 -12.94 -2.75 5.88
N PRO A 244 -12.22 -3.16 6.96
CA PRO A 244 -12.82 -4.02 7.97
C PRO A 244 -14.10 -3.46 8.61
N ASN A 245 -14.15 -2.15 8.82
CA ASN A 245 -15.28 -1.48 9.46
C ASN A 245 -16.56 -1.43 8.61
N THR A 246 -16.43 -1.45 7.28
CA THR A 246 -17.57 -1.43 6.36
C THR A 246 -17.87 -2.81 5.79
N GLU A 247 -16.88 -3.49 5.22
CA GLU A 247 -17.09 -4.72 4.44
C GLU A 247 -16.94 -6.00 5.27
N LEU A 248 -16.13 -5.99 6.33
CA LEU A 248 -15.86 -7.20 7.15
C LEU A 248 -16.62 -7.21 8.49
N ARG A 249 -17.53 -6.26 8.74
CA ARG A 249 -18.29 -6.19 10.00
C ARG A 249 -19.16 -7.42 10.26
N SER A 250 -19.52 -8.15 9.22
CA SER A 250 -20.30 -9.41 9.30
C SER A 250 -19.51 -10.62 8.80
N ILE A 251 -18.17 -10.56 8.90
CA ILE A 251 -17.31 -11.65 8.43
C ILE A 251 -17.64 -12.96 9.15
N SER A 252 -17.81 -14.02 8.36
CA SER A 252 -18.11 -15.37 8.85
C SER A 252 -17.25 -16.44 8.21
N ASP A 253 -16.53 -16.12 7.14
CA ASP A 253 -15.65 -17.04 6.45
C ASP A 253 -14.33 -17.20 7.22
N PRO A 254 -14.04 -18.39 7.80
CA PRO A 254 -12.84 -18.60 8.60
C PRO A 254 -11.56 -18.59 7.75
N ARG A 255 -11.64 -18.69 6.41
CA ARG A 255 -10.45 -18.67 5.53
C ARG A 255 -9.69 -17.36 5.59
N VAL A 256 -10.36 -16.25 5.91
CA VAL A 256 -9.69 -14.96 6.14
C VAL A 256 -8.64 -15.07 7.25
N PHE A 257 -8.92 -15.88 8.27
CA PHE A 257 -8.05 -16.07 9.43
C PHE A 257 -6.87 -17.03 9.19
N GLN A 258 -6.75 -17.57 7.98
CA GLN A 258 -5.50 -18.20 7.54
C GLN A 258 -4.39 -17.16 7.33
N PHE A 259 -4.76 -15.90 7.11
CA PHE A 259 -3.84 -14.79 6.87
C PHE A 259 -3.70 -13.88 8.10
N PHE A 260 -4.80 -13.62 8.81
CA PHE A 260 -4.83 -12.73 9.98
C PHE A 260 -5.28 -13.47 11.23
N ASP A 261 -4.57 -13.33 12.36
CA ASP A 261 -5.02 -13.89 13.64
C ASP A 261 -6.20 -13.09 14.22
N PHE A 262 -6.24 -11.79 13.95
CA PHE A 262 -7.21 -10.85 14.53
C PHE A 262 -7.75 -9.87 13.49
N ILE A 263 -9.02 -9.48 13.61
CA ILE A 263 -9.57 -8.32 12.89
C ILE A 263 -10.22 -7.38 13.90
N CYS A 264 -9.69 -6.17 14.06
CA CYS A 264 -10.21 -5.16 14.97
C CYS A 264 -11.14 -4.20 14.23
N LEU A 265 -12.25 -3.84 14.89
CA LEU A 265 -13.22 -2.87 14.40
C LEU A 265 -13.21 -1.57 15.21
N ASP A 266 -13.71 -0.52 14.56
CA ASP A 266 -13.85 0.86 15.03
C ASP A 266 -12.50 1.45 15.47
N ASP A 267 -12.48 2.25 16.54
CA ASP A 267 -11.27 2.86 17.09
C ASP A 267 -10.29 1.78 17.56
N GLY A 268 -9.04 1.86 17.08
CA GLY A 268 -8.03 0.81 17.20
C GLY A 268 -7.24 0.84 18.49
N GLU A 269 -7.21 1.95 19.23
CA GLU A 269 -6.36 2.16 20.40
C GLU A 269 -6.58 1.10 21.49
N ALA A 270 -7.83 0.94 21.95
CA ALA A 270 -8.17 -0.05 22.97
C ALA A 270 -8.07 -1.50 22.47
N PRO A 271 -8.60 -1.88 21.28
CA PRO A 271 -8.41 -3.22 20.72
C PRO A 271 -6.94 -3.62 20.58
N ILE A 272 -6.07 -2.72 20.09
CA ILE A 272 -4.65 -3.02 19.90
C ILE A 272 -3.93 -3.17 21.24
N GLU A 273 -4.20 -2.31 22.23
CA GLU A 273 -3.67 -2.48 23.58
C GLU A 273 -4.07 -3.84 24.18
N HIS A 274 -5.35 -4.23 24.02
CA HIS A 274 -5.83 -5.53 24.48
C HIS A 274 -5.18 -6.72 23.75
N LEU A 275 -4.90 -6.60 22.45
CA LEU A 275 -4.14 -7.62 21.73
C LEU A 275 -2.72 -7.76 22.29
N ILE A 276 -2.04 -6.66 22.58
CA ILE A 276 -0.69 -6.69 23.14
C ILE A 276 -0.71 -7.31 24.54
N GLU A 277 -1.71 -6.98 25.37
CA GLU A 277 -1.92 -7.61 26.68
C GLU A 277 -2.21 -9.11 26.56
N LEU A 278 -2.98 -9.54 25.56
CA LEU A 278 -3.24 -10.94 25.28
C LEU A 278 -1.94 -11.69 24.95
N LEU A 279 -1.08 -11.10 24.10
CA LEU A 279 0.22 -11.69 23.76
C LEU A 279 1.18 -11.73 24.97
N ASP A 280 1.05 -10.79 25.90
CA ASP A 280 1.77 -10.79 27.18
C ASP A 280 1.21 -11.76 28.23
N GLY A 281 0.09 -12.44 27.96
CA GLY A 281 -0.61 -13.27 28.94
C GLY A 281 -1.26 -12.48 30.08
N LYS A 282 -1.53 -11.18 29.86
CA LYS A 282 -2.18 -10.27 30.82
C LYS A 282 -3.68 -10.12 30.60
N ARG A 283 -4.20 -10.64 29.48
CA ARG A 283 -5.61 -10.58 29.10
C ARG A 283 -6.03 -11.90 28.47
N GLU A 284 -7.27 -12.32 28.75
CA GLU A 284 -7.88 -13.48 28.12
C GLU A 284 -8.56 -13.12 26.79
N ILE A 285 -8.61 -14.07 25.85
CA ILE A 285 -9.18 -13.84 24.50
C ILE A 285 -10.65 -13.40 24.55
N GLY A 286 -11.43 -13.89 25.52
CA GLY A 286 -12.83 -13.50 25.70
C GLY A 286 -13.00 -12.04 26.12
N GLU A 287 -11.98 -11.44 26.73
CA GLU A 287 -11.98 -10.06 27.23
C GLU A 287 -11.43 -9.06 26.21
N LEU A 288 -11.28 -9.47 24.95
CA LEU A 288 -10.96 -8.55 23.86
C LEU A 288 -12.10 -7.56 23.62
N LYS A 289 -11.75 -6.48 22.90
CA LYS A 289 -12.69 -5.41 22.53
C LYS A 289 -12.78 -5.33 21.01
N ARG A 290 -14.00 -5.37 20.49
CA ARG A 290 -14.32 -5.25 19.06
C ARG A 290 -13.39 -6.03 18.13
N THR A 291 -13.07 -7.26 18.49
CA THR A 291 -12.07 -8.05 17.76
C THR A 291 -12.68 -9.37 17.31
N PHE A 292 -12.58 -9.68 16.02
CA PHE A 292 -12.85 -11.01 15.53
C PHE A 292 -11.64 -11.92 15.68
N VAL A 293 -11.91 -13.16 16.06
CA VAL A 293 -10.94 -14.25 16.23
C VAL A 293 -11.55 -15.57 15.75
N VAL A 294 -10.72 -16.57 15.49
CA VAL A 294 -11.19 -17.95 15.31
C VAL A 294 -11.03 -18.73 16.61
N ILE A 295 -12.14 -19.27 17.11
CA ILE A 295 -12.20 -20.16 18.27
C ILE A 295 -12.94 -21.42 17.81
N ASP A 296 -12.35 -22.59 18.04
CA ASP A 296 -12.89 -23.89 17.62
C ASP A 296 -13.30 -23.96 16.13
N GLY A 297 -12.49 -23.34 15.26
CA GLY A 297 -12.70 -23.32 13.82
C GLY A 297 -13.83 -22.40 13.34
N ARG A 298 -14.41 -21.58 14.24
CA ARG A 298 -15.49 -20.63 13.92
C ARG A 298 -15.05 -19.20 14.19
N VAL A 299 -15.51 -18.29 13.34
CA VAL A 299 -15.31 -16.85 13.54
C VAL A 299 -16.19 -16.40 14.71
N ASN A 300 -15.56 -15.77 15.70
CA ASN A 300 -16.19 -15.26 16.91
C ASN A 300 -15.86 -13.78 17.07
N TYR A 301 -16.86 -12.99 17.47
CA TYR A 301 -16.70 -11.58 17.78
C TYR A 301 -16.54 -11.39 19.29
N CYS A 302 -15.34 -11.02 19.73
CA CYS A 302 -15.01 -10.78 21.13
C CYS A 302 -15.14 -9.29 21.47
N ASN A 303 -16.09 -8.97 22.36
CA ASN A 303 -16.36 -7.61 22.81
C ASN A 303 -16.87 -7.55 24.26
N ALA A 304 -16.26 -8.32 25.16
CA ALA A 304 -16.68 -8.37 26.58
C ALA A 304 -15.87 -7.42 27.48
N SER A 305 -14.87 -6.71 26.95
CA SER A 305 -14.07 -5.77 27.74
C SER A 305 -14.90 -4.62 28.31
N LEU A 306 -14.69 -4.33 29.60
CA LEU A 306 -15.27 -3.16 30.29
C LEU A 306 -14.44 -1.88 30.12
N SER A 307 -13.24 -1.97 29.53
CA SER A 307 -12.37 -0.82 29.25
C SER A 307 -13.10 0.20 28.37
N LYS A 308 -13.06 1.47 28.76
CA LYS A 308 -13.61 2.57 27.94
C LYS A 308 -12.71 2.80 26.73
N ASP A 309 -13.29 3.40 25.69
CA ASP A 309 -12.48 3.94 24.59
C ASP A 309 -11.72 5.18 25.04
N TYR A 310 -10.58 5.39 24.40
CA TYR A 310 -9.73 6.54 24.65
C TYR A 310 -10.35 7.79 24.02
N LYS A 311 -10.33 8.89 24.76
CA LYS A 311 -10.71 10.20 24.24
C LYS A 311 -9.56 10.79 23.45
N GLN A 312 -9.86 11.75 22.57
CA GLN A 312 -8.86 12.36 21.68
C GLN A 312 -7.62 12.94 22.41
N PHE A 313 -7.77 13.46 23.63
CA PHE A 313 -6.62 14.00 24.39
C PHE A 313 -5.75 12.90 25.05
N GLU A 314 -6.21 11.65 25.06
CA GLU A 314 -5.53 10.50 25.66
C GLU A 314 -4.69 9.72 24.63
N VAL A 315 -4.83 10.03 23.34
CA VAL A 315 -4.21 9.27 22.23
C VAL A 315 -2.92 9.89 21.68
N GLY A 316 -2.44 10.99 22.27
CA GLY A 316 -1.18 11.65 21.92
C GLY A 316 -1.36 12.84 20.99
#